data_AF-A0A949Z2V1-F1
#
_entry.id   AF-A0A949Z2V1-F1
#
_cell.length_a   1.000
_cell.length_b   1.000
_cell.length_c   1.000
_cell.angle_alpha   90.00
_cell.angle_beta   90.00
_cell.angle_gamma   90.00
#
_symmetry.space_group_name_H-M   'P 1'
#
loop_
_entity.id
_entity.type
_entity.pdbx_description
1 polymer ?
#
loop_
_entity_poly.entity_id
_entity_poly.type
_entity_poly.pdbx_seq_one_letter_code
_entity_poly.pdbx_strand_id
1 'polypeptide(L)' 'MAQLSPKHRAVIVLKELEDLQYAEIAETHNCSIGTVMSRLFHARRKLQILLQPIYESLI' A
#
# COMPACT_ATOMS: atom_id res chain seq x y z
N MET A 1 -8.86 -0.80 5.67
CA MET A 1 -7.96 0.24 5.11
C MET A 1 -7.88 1.55 5.89
N ALA A 2 -8.84 1.90 6.76
CA ALA A 2 -8.83 3.18 7.50
C ALA A 2 -7.61 3.37 8.43
N GLN A 3 -6.97 2.28 8.87
CA GLN A 3 -5.78 2.32 9.73
C GLN A 3 -4.47 2.61 8.98
N LEU A 4 -4.48 2.63 7.65
CA LEU A 4 -3.34 3.10 6.86
C LEU A 4 -3.37 4.63 6.76
N SER A 5 -2.18 5.25 6.74
CA SER A 5 -2.08 6.66 6.39
C SER A 5 -2.65 6.89 4.98
N PRO A 6 -3.15 8.10 4.65
CA PRO A 6 -3.66 8.39 3.31
C PRO A 6 -2.67 8.04 2.20
N LYS A 7 -1.38 8.32 2.41
CA LYS A 7 -0.30 7.99 1.46
C LYS A 7 -0.07 6.49 1.29
N HIS A 8 -0.13 5.71 2.38
CA HIS A 8 -0.01 4.25 2.31
C HIS A 8 -1.23 3.60 1.65
N ARG A 9 -2.43 4.10 1.97
CA ARG A 9 -3.67 3.62 1.35
C ARG A 9 -3.68 3.88 -0.15
N ALA A 10 -3.31 5.09 -0.57
CA ALA A 10 -3.28 5.47 -1.98
C ALA A 10 -2.39 4.52 -2.81
N VAL A 11 -1.14 4.31 -2.40
CA VAL A 11 -0.22 3.45 -3.17
C VAL A 11 -0.69 1.99 -3.24
N ILE A 12 -1.37 1.47 -2.21
CA ILE A 12 -1.94 0.12 -2.23
C ILE A 12 -3.11 0.03 -3.19
N VAL A 13 -4.04 0.99 -3.16
CA VAL A 13 -5.20 0.99 -4.07
C VAL A 13 -4.72 1.08 -5.52
N LEU A 14 -3.87 2.06 -5.82
CA LEU A 14 -3.37 2.26 -7.17
C LEU A 14 -2.58 1.04 -7.67
N LYS A 15 -1.78 0.40 -6.82
CA LYS A 15 -0.96 -0.74 -7.25
C LYS A 15 -1.73 -2.07 -7.32
N GLU A 16 -2.53 -2.38 -6.30
CA GLU A 16 -3.11 -3.72 -6.13
C GLU A 16 -4.54 -3.83 -6.68
N LEU A 17 -5.27 -2.71 -6.77
CA LEU A 17 -6.66 -2.69 -7.25
C LEU A 17 -6.78 -2.10 -8.66
N GLU A 18 -5.94 -1.11 -8.98
CA GLU A 18 -5.94 -0.44 -10.30
C GLU A 18 -4.77 -0.88 -11.20
N ASP A 19 -3.89 -1.75 -10.69
CA ASP A 19 -2.71 -2.30 -11.36
C ASP A 19 -1.76 -1.28 -12.03
N LEU A 20 -1.69 -0.06 -11.50
CA LEU A 20 -0.77 0.95 -12.01
C LEU A 20 0.69 0.56 -11.78
N GLN A 21 1.55 0.99 -12.71
CA GLN A 21 2.99 0.85 -12.61
C GLN A 21 3.56 1.88 -11.61
N TYR A 22 4.72 1.58 -11.03
CA TYR A 22 5.33 2.48 -10.04
C TYR A 22 5.64 3.87 -10.61
N ALA A 23 5.95 3.97 -11.91
CA ALA A 23 6.18 5.24 -12.58
C ALA A 23 4.90 6.10 -12.65
N GLU A 24 3.76 5.50 -12.99
CA GLU A 24 2.46 6.19 -13.05
C GLU A 24 2.01 6.68 -11.68
N ILE A 25 2.22 5.86 -10.64
CA ILE A 25 1.93 6.24 -9.25
C ILE A 25 2.86 7.37 -8.79
N ALA A 26 4.14 7.32 -9.17
CA ALA A 26 5.13 8.34 -8.83
C ALA A 26 4.77 9.70 -9.46
N GLU A 27 4.38 9.69 -10.73
CA GLU A 27 3.92 10.86 -11.47
C GLU A 27 2.65 11.45 -10.86
N THR A 28 1.62 10.63 -10.64
CA THR A 28 0.32 11.05 -10.07
C THR A 28 0.48 11.71 -8.70
N HIS A 29 1.46 11.28 -7.90
CA HIS A 29 1.71 11.78 -6.56
C HIS A 29 2.90 12.75 -6.44
N ASN A 30 3.47 13.18 -7.57
CA ASN A 30 4.65 14.04 -7.65
C ASN A 30 5.76 13.63 -6.66
N CYS A 31 6.17 12.36 -6.73
CA CYS A 31 7.20 11.80 -5.87
C CYS A 31 8.13 10.84 -6.63
N SER A 32 9.23 10.40 -6.01
CA SER A 32 10.13 9.44 -6.65
C SER A 32 9.55 8.02 -6.66
N ILE A 33 9.96 7.19 -7.63
CA ILE A 33 9.66 5.75 -7.64
C ILE A 33 10.12 5.09 -6.32
N GLY A 34 11.28 5.48 -5.78
CA GLY A 34 11.74 5.00 -4.47
C GLY A 34 10.81 5.38 -3.30
N THR A 35 10.12 6.52 -3.39
CA THR A 35 9.08 6.89 -2.43
C THR A 35 7.84 5.99 -2.57
N VAL A 36 7.46 5.62 -3.78
CA VAL A 36 6.36 4.67 -4.02
C VAL A 36 6.71 3.30 -3.44
N MET A 37 7.90 2.78 -3.74
CA MET A 37 8.38 1.49 -3.23
C MET A 37 8.42 1.44 -1.70
N SER A 38 8.99 2.46 -1.05
CA SER A 38 9.05 2.51 0.43
C SER A 38 7.65 2.63 1.06
N ARG A 39 6.76 3.44 0.49
CA ARG A 39 5.36 3.52 0.95
C ARG A 39 4.64 2.17 0.81
N LEU A 40 4.80 1.48 -0.32
CA LEU A 40 4.22 0.14 -0.53
C LEU A 40 4.76 -0.87 0.48
N PHE A 41 6.07 -0.88 0.72
CA PHE A 41 6.70 -1.76 1.71
C PHE A 41 6.07 -1.57 3.10
N HIS A 42 6.02 -0.33 3.60
CA HIS A 42 5.45 -0.05 4.92
C HIS A 42 3.94 -0.28 4.97
N ALA A 43 3.21 0.01 3.88
CA ALA A 43 1.78 -0.25 3.78
C ALA A 43 1.46 -1.76 3.86
N ARG A 44 2.18 -2.59 3.09
CA ARG A 44 2.04 -4.05 3.10
C ARG A 44 2.37 -4.65 4.47
N ARG A 45 3.47 -4.22 5.10
CA ARG A 45 3.83 -4.67 6.45
C ARG A 45 2.76 -4.31 7.48
N LYS A 46 2.19 -3.10 7.39
CA LYS A 46 1.09 -2.70 8.28
C LYS A 46 -0.17 -3.52 8.01
N LEU A 47 -0.51 -3.79 6.74
CA LEU A 47 -1.63 -4.66 6.39
C LEU A 47 -1.45 -6.08 6.92
N GLN A 48 -0.25 -6.65 6.82
CA GLN A 48 0.04 -7.97 7.36
C GLN A 48 -0.29 -8.04 8.87
N ILE A 49 0.20 -7.07 9.65
CA ILE A 49 -0.09 -7.01 11.10
C ILE A 49 -1.59 -6.88 11.37
N LEU A 50 -2.31 -6.07 10.58
CA LEU A 50 -3.74 -5.85 10.76
C LEU A 50 -4.60 -7.05 10.36
N LEU A 51 -4.16 -7.83 9.37
CA LEU A 51 -4.86 -9.00 8.88
C LEU A 51 -4.51 -10.26 9.66
N GLN A 52 -3.39 -10.28 10.38
CA GLN A 52 -2.92 -11.44 11.15
C GLN A 52 -4.01 -12.03 12.07
N PRO A 53 -4.72 -11.25 12.92
CA PRO A 53 -5.73 -11.82 13.80
C PRO A 53 -6.95 -12.38 13.05
N ILE A 54 -7.29 -11.76 11.92
CA ILE A 54 -8.39 -12.22 11.06
C ILE A 54 -8.01 -13.55 10.43
N TYR A 55 -6.80 -13.64 9.88
CA TYR A 55 -6.28 -14.86 9.29
C TYR A 55 -6.21 -15.99 10.33
N GLU A 56 -5.68 -15.73 11.53
CA GLU A 56 -5.65 -16.71 12.63
C GLU A 56 -7.03 -17.17 13.08
N SER A 57 -8.06 -16.31 13.00
CA SER A 57 -9.45 -16.69 13.33
C SER A 57 -10.17 -17.50 12.26
N LEU A 58 -9.61 -17.56 11.04
CA LEU A 58 -10.18 -18.26 9.88
C LEU A 58 -9.65 -19.70 9.74
N ILE A 59 -8.70 -20.10 10.58
CA ILE A 59 -8.04 -21.42 10.60
C ILE A 59 -8.42 -22.10 11.91
#